data_AF-A0A1Y6K3B8-F1
#
_entry.id   AF-A0A1Y6K3B8-F1
#
_cell.length_a   1.000
_cell.length_b   1.000
_cell.length_c   1.000
_cell.angle_alpha   90.00
_cell.angle_beta   90.00
_cell.angle_gamma   90.00
#
_symmetry.space_group_name_H-M   'P 1'
#
loop_
_entity.id
_entity.type
_entity.pdbx_description
1 polymer ?
#
loop_
_entity_poly.entity_id
_entity_poly.type
_entity_poly.pdbx_seq_one_letter_code
_entity_poly.pdbx_strand_id
1 'polypeptide(L)'
;MSNAVESPGDRSFGYSEGTATWATRYIDPSGFECMLSLQAESGLEALRKAESALAHLKDAQCIPLRKDSPESAKKSFNKPSGATVLIKPEGDEKNPTCPLHGVEMQKWSRNGRTWYSHRWEGGWCNGKQS
;
A
#
# COMPACT_ATOMS: atom_id res chain seq x y z
N MET A 1 -30.72 -26.96 55.79
CA MET A 1 -29.49 -26.40 55.19
C MET A 1 -29.62 -26.59 53.70
N SER A 2 -30.10 -25.56 52.99
CA SER A 2 -30.36 -25.64 51.55
C SER A 2 -29.21 -24.96 50.82
N ASN A 3 -28.40 -25.73 50.10
CA ASN A 3 -27.29 -25.20 49.31
C ASN A 3 -27.86 -24.56 48.03
N ALA A 4 -27.67 -23.25 47.89
CA ALA A 4 -27.86 -22.55 46.63
C ALA A 4 -26.66 -22.85 45.72
N VAL A 5 -26.92 -23.44 44.56
CA VAL A 5 -25.96 -23.48 43.46
C VAL A 5 -26.01 -22.10 42.81
N GLU A 6 -25.02 -21.27 43.12
CA GLU A 6 -24.78 -20.02 42.39
C GLU A 6 -24.31 -20.37 40.96
N SER A 7 -25.16 -20.08 39.98
CA SER A 7 -24.76 -20.07 38.57
C SER A 7 -23.62 -19.06 38.38
N PRO A 8 -22.55 -19.40 37.63
CA PRO A 8 -21.51 -18.44 37.35
C PRO A 8 -22.10 -17.32 36.51
N GLY A 9 -22.20 -16.14 37.12
CA GLY A 9 -22.70 -14.94 36.48
C GLY A 9 -21.97 -14.71 35.17
N ASP A 10 -22.75 -14.68 34.09
CA ASP A 10 -22.33 -14.20 32.78
C ASP A 10 -21.73 -12.81 32.97
N ARG A 11 -20.40 -12.71 32.97
CA ARG A 11 -19.68 -11.44 33.04
C ARG A 11 -19.88 -10.75 31.70
N SER A 12 -21.04 -10.14 31.53
CA SER A 12 -21.28 -9.10 30.55
C SER A 12 -20.33 -7.95 30.90
N PHE A 13 -19.19 -7.89 30.20
CA PHE A 13 -18.44 -6.66 30.10
C PHE A 13 -19.41 -5.61 29.55
N GLY A 14 -19.63 -4.52 30.28
CA GLY A 14 -20.60 -3.46 29.96
C GLY A 14 -20.25 -2.64 28.71
N TYR A 15 -19.86 -3.32 27.63
CA TYR A 15 -19.70 -2.77 26.32
C TYR A 15 -21.09 -2.54 25.71
N SER A 16 -21.55 -1.30 25.76
CA SER A 16 -22.63 -0.83 24.90
C SER A 16 -21.99 -0.24 23.64
N GLU A 17 -22.23 -0.89 22.50
CA GLU A 17 -21.80 -0.35 21.22
C GLU A 17 -22.51 0.98 20.95
N GLY A 18 -21.74 1.98 20.52
CA GLY A 18 -22.25 3.28 20.12
C GLY A 18 -22.33 3.42 18.60
N THR A 19 -22.86 4.55 18.14
CA THR A 19 -22.90 4.86 16.71
C THR A 19 -21.51 4.79 16.10
N ALA A 20 -21.40 4.12 14.95
CA ALA A 20 -20.15 3.97 14.22
C ALA A 20 -20.20 4.71 12.89
N THR A 21 -19.04 5.19 12.45
CA THR A 21 -18.87 5.83 11.15
C THR A 21 -17.81 5.10 10.35
N TRP A 22 -18.16 4.70 9.14
CA TRP A 22 -17.23 4.21 8.14
C TRP A 22 -17.03 5.25 7.06
N ALA A 23 -15.80 5.46 6.60
CA ALA A 23 -15.51 6.40 5.53
C ALA A 23 -14.47 5.83 4.55
N THR A 24 -14.64 6.16 3.28
CA THR A 24 -13.70 5.82 2.21
C THR A 24 -13.48 7.00 1.28
N ARG A 25 -12.31 7.07 0.67
CA ARG A 25 -11.99 8.06 -0.38
C ARG A 25 -11.90 7.35 -1.72
N TYR A 26 -12.31 8.04 -2.78
CA TYR A 26 -12.27 7.54 -4.14
C TYR A 26 -12.10 8.68 -5.15
N ILE A 27 -11.72 8.35 -6.38
CA ILE A 27 -11.78 9.26 -7.52
C ILE A 27 -13.00 8.87 -8.36
N ASP A 28 -13.86 9.83 -8.69
CA ASP A 28 -14.99 9.60 -9.59
C ASP A 28 -14.54 9.48 -11.07
N PRO A 29 -15.42 9.06 -11.99
CA PRO A 29 -15.07 8.99 -13.42
C PRO A 29 -14.72 10.34 -14.07
N SER A 30 -15.13 11.45 -13.45
CA SER A 30 -14.79 12.81 -13.89
C SER A 30 -13.41 13.26 -13.39
N GLY A 31 -12.76 12.47 -12.54
CA GLY A 31 -11.43 12.73 -11.99
C GLY A 31 -11.43 13.50 -10.66
N PHE A 32 -12.59 13.73 -10.03
CA PHE A 32 -12.66 14.40 -8.73
C PHE A 32 -12.38 13.43 -7.58
N GLU A 33 -11.54 13.87 -6.64
CA GLU A 33 -11.40 13.19 -5.36
C GLU A 33 -12.63 13.43 -4.49
N CYS A 34 -13.24 12.34 -4.04
CA CYS A 34 -14.45 12.32 -3.25
C CYS A 34 -14.23 11.51 -1.96
N MET A 35 -15.06 11.78 -0.96
CA MET A 35 -15.12 11.01 0.28
C MET A 35 -16.57 10.62 0.56
N LEU A 36 -16.81 9.34 0.78
CA LEU A 36 -18.10 8.81 1.22
C LEU A 36 -18.00 8.41 2.68
N SER A 37 -18.92 8.94 3.50
CA SER A 37 -19.02 8.64 4.94
C SER A 37 -20.42 8.10 5.24
N LEU A 38 -20.48 6.99 5.97
CA LEU A 38 -21.70 6.29 6.36
C LEU A 38 -21.74 6.15 7.87
N GLN A 39 -22.82 6.60 8.49
CA GLN A 39 -23.09 6.43 9.91
C GLN A 39 -24.09 5.30 10.14
N ALA A 40 -23.90 4.54 11.21
CA ALA A 40 -24.81 3.49 11.65
C ALA A 40 -24.86 3.40 13.18
N GLU A 41 -25.85 2.68 13.70
CA GLU A 41 -26.06 2.53 15.14
C GLU A 41 -25.04 1.58 15.79
N SER A 42 -24.42 0.71 14.97
CA SER A 42 -23.34 -0.19 15.37
C SER A 42 -22.23 -0.26 14.31
N GLY A 43 -21.05 -0.72 14.71
CA GLY A 43 -19.95 -1.03 13.81
C GLY A 43 -20.29 -2.13 12.81
N LEU A 44 -21.02 -3.16 13.23
CA LEU A 44 -21.47 -4.23 12.33
C LEU A 44 -22.36 -3.68 11.21
N GLU A 45 -23.31 -2.82 11.54
CA GLU A 45 -24.16 -2.17 10.53
C GLU A 45 -23.36 -1.24 9.62
N ALA A 46 -22.41 -0.49 10.17
CA ALA A 46 -21.53 0.37 9.36
C ALA A 46 -20.75 -0.45 8.32
N LEU A 47 -20.26 -1.64 8.69
CA LEU A 47 -19.56 -2.54 7.77
C LEU A 47 -20.47 -3.14 6.71
N ARG A 48 -21.71 -3.54 7.06
CA ARG A 48 -22.69 -4.02 6.08
C ARG A 48 -23.05 -2.93 5.06
N LYS A 49 -23.28 -1.69 5.54
CA LYS A 49 -23.52 -0.53 4.66
C LYS A 49 -22.30 -0.24 3.78
N ALA A 50 -21.09 -0.36 4.33
CA ALA A 50 -19.85 -0.18 3.59
C ALA A 50 -19.71 -1.18 2.43
N GLU A 51 -20.07 -2.45 2.63
CA GLU A 51 -20.02 -3.46 1.58
C GLU A 51 -20.92 -3.09 0.38
N SER A 52 -22.17 -2.70 0.64
CA SER A 52 -23.08 -2.23 -0.42
C SER A 52 -22.56 -0.95 -1.10
N ALA A 53 -21.99 -0.03 -0.34
CA ALA A 53 -21.42 1.19 -0.88
C ALA A 53 -20.21 0.93 -1.78
N LEU A 54 -19.33 -0.02 -1.43
CA LEU A 54 -18.19 -0.40 -2.25
C LEU A 54 -18.64 -1.07 -3.57
N ALA A 55 -19.68 -1.89 -3.54
CA ALA A 55 -20.27 -2.45 -4.76
C ALA A 55 -20.80 -1.33 -5.67
N HIS A 56 -21.54 -0.38 -5.12
CA HIS A 56 -22.05 0.77 -5.88
C HIS A 56 -20.92 1.62 -6.49
N LEU A 57 -19.87 1.92 -5.72
CA LEU A 57 -18.71 2.67 -6.22
C LEU A 57 -17.98 1.91 -7.34
N LYS A 58 -17.88 0.58 -7.23
CA LYS A 58 -17.29 -0.26 -8.27
C LYS A 58 -18.12 -0.23 -9.56
N ASP A 59 -19.44 -0.34 -9.44
CA ASP A 59 -20.37 -0.29 -10.59
C ASP A 59 -20.35 1.09 -11.26
N ALA A 60 -20.18 2.15 -10.47
CA ALA A 60 -20.00 3.53 -10.94
C ALA A 60 -18.60 3.82 -11.50
N GLN A 61 -17.72 2.82 -11.62
CA GLN A 61 -16.34 2.95 -12.10
C GLN A 61 -15.46 3.92 -11.29
N CYS A 62 -15.78 4.12 -10.01
CA CYS A 62 -14.96 4.91 -9.10
C CYS A 62 -13.66 4.17 -8.74
N ILE A 63 -12.58 4.92 -8.56
CA ILE A 63 -11.25 4.38 -8.23
C ILE A 63 -10.97 4.57 -6.74
N PRO A 64 -10.77 3.49 -5.95
CA PRO A 64 -10.46 3.63 -4.52
C PRO A 64 -9.15 4.37 -4.26
N LEU A 65 -9.16 5.34 -3.35
CA LEU A 65 -7.96 6.04 -2.89
C LEU A 65 -7.43 5.35 -1.63
N ARG A 66 -6.36 4.55 -1.79
CA ARG A 66 -5.70 3.92 -0.64
C ARG A 66 -4.98 4.97 0.22
N LYS A 67 -5.17 4.88 1.53
CA LYS A 67 -4.45 5.67 2.55
C LYS A 67 -3.12 4.98 2.88
N ASP A 68 -2.28 4.73 1.87
CA ASP A 68 -0.95 4.18 2.10
C ASP A 68 0.10 5.30 2.05
N SER A 69 0.35 5.92 3.21
CA SER A 69 1.57 6.68 3.55
C SER A 69 1.98 7.87 2.65
N PRO A 70 2.84 8.79 3.13
CA PRO A 70 3.11 10.07 2.47
C PRO A 70 4.06 9.95 1.26
N GLU A 71 3.83 9.01 0.33
CA GLU A 71 4.66 8.91 -0.87
C GLU A 71 3.97 8.21 -2.05
N SER A 72 2.78 8.66 -2.46
CA SER A 72 2.14 8.05 -3.65
C SER A 72 1.11 8.94 -4.37
N ALA A 73 1.43 10.21 -4.56
CA ALA A 73 0.80 11.04 -5.59
C ALA A 73 1.58 10.95 -6.92
N LYS A 74 1.67 9.77 -7.55
CA LYS A 74 2.02 9.64 -8.98
C LYS A 74 1.25 8.49 -9.64
N LYS A 75 0.12 8.87 -10.26
CA LYS A 75 -0.50 8.28 -11.48
C LYS A 75 -0.42 6.75 -11.63
N SER A 76 -1.52 6.07 -11.33
CA SER A 76 -1.79 4.72 -11.83
C SER A 76 -2.48 4.77 -13.20
N PHE A 77 -1.68 4.90 -14.27
CA PHE A 77 -2.01 4.19 -15.51
C PHE A 77 -1.41 2.80 -15.39
N ASN A 78 -2.21 1.75 -15.64
CA ASN A 78 -1.76 0.37 -15.70
C ASN A 78 -0.48 0.25 -16.54
N LYS A 79 0.66 0.06 -15.88
CA LYS A 79 1.86 -0.51 -16.50
C LYS A 79 2.17 -1.83 -15.80
N PRO A 80 2.51 -2.89 -16.54
CA PRO A 80 2.98 -4.13 -15.94
C PRO A 80 4.15 -3.79 -15.02
N SER A 81 4.17 -4.35 -13.82
CA SER A 81 5.25 -4.16 -12.84
C SER A 81 6.59 -4.39 -13.54
N GLY A 82 7.32 -3.30 -13.82
CA GLY A 82 8.48 -3.37 -14.70
C GLY A 82 9.49 -4.37 -14.14
N ALA A 83 9.85 -5.36 -14.95
CA ALA A 83 11.02 -6.18 -14.69
C ALA A 83 12.24 -5.25 -14.62
N THR A 84 13.17 -5.53 -13.71
CA THR A 84 14.47 -4.83 -13.72
C THR A 84 15.22 -5.29 -14.96
N VAL A 85 15.58 -4.35 -15.84
CA VAL A 85 16.31 -4.63 -17.08
C VAL A 85 17.72 -4.06 -16.96
N LEU A 86 18.71 -4.87 -17.32
CA LEU A 86 20.09 -4.43 -17.50
C LEU A 86 20.19 -3.62 -18.80
N ILE A 87 20.58 -2.36 -18.73
CA ILE A 87 20.83 -1.51 -19.89
C ILE A 87 22.29 -1.71 -20.31
N LYS A 88 22.49 -2.23 -21.53
CA LYS A 88 23.83 -2.23 -22.14
C LYS A 88 24.16 -0.81 -22.59
N PRO A 89 25.40 -0.32 -22.36
CA PRO A 89 25.83 0.95 -22.93
C PRO A 89 25.74 0.89 -24.46
N GLU A 90 25.19 1.93 -25.10
CA GLU A 90 25.17 2.06 -26.55
C GLU A 90 26.37 2.91 -26.99
N GLY A 91 27.19 2.39 -27.90
CA GLY A 91 28.38 3.09 -28.42
C GLY A 91 29.58 3.10 -27.46
N ASP A 92 30.34 4.20 -27.48
CA ASP A 92 31.56 4.42 -26.68
C ASP A 92 31.30 4.89 -25.23
N GLU A 93 30.04 4.86 -24.78
CA GLU A 93 29.67 5.31 -23.44
C GLU A 93 30.12 4.29 -22.38
N LYS A 94 31.22 4.57 -21.68
CA LYS A 94 31.72 3.70 -20.61
C LYS A 94 30.87 3.83 -19.36
N ASN A 95 30.56 2.71 -18.70
CA ASN A 95 29.84 2.80 -17.42
C ASN A 95 30.75 3.44 -16.36
N PRO A 96 30.15 4.18 -15.40
CA PRO A 96 30.90 4.72 -14.28
C PRO A 96 31.51 3.59 -13.44
N THR A 97 32.66 3.89 -12.85
CA THR A 97 33.36 2.99 -11.93
C THR A 97 32.98 3.34 -10.49
N CYS A 98 32.80 2.32 -9.65
CA CYS A 98 32.55 2.56 -8.22
C CYS A 98 33.80 3.21 -7.58
N PRO A 99 33.66 4.36 -6.91
CA PRO A 99 34.80 5.07 -6.30
C PRO A 99 35.42 4.34 -5.11
N LEU A 100 34.73 3.34 -4.55
CA LEU A 100 35.19 2.59 -3.36
C LEU A 100 35.97 1.34 -3.75
N HIS A 101 35.56 0.67 -4.83
CA HIS A 101 36.10 -0.65 -5.20
C HIS A 101 36.82 -0.65 -6.55
N GLY A 102 36.75 0.44 -7.32
CA GLY A 102 37.37 0.51 -8.65
C GLY A 102 36.74 -0.41 -9.70
N VAL A 103 35.55 -0.96 -9.43
CA VAL A 103 34.85 -1.90 -10.33
C VAL A 103 33.81 -1.16 -11.17
N GLU A 104 33.72 -1.51 -12.45
CA GLU A 104 32.71 -0.98 -13.38
C GLU A 104 31.29 -1.31 -12.90
N MET A 105 30.41 -0.31 -12.90
CA MET A 105 29.03 -0.46 -12.46
C MET A 105 28.11 -0.81 -13.62
N GLN A 106 27.10 -1.63 -13.36
CA GLN A 106 26.08 -1.98 -14.35
C GLN A 106 24.90 -1.02 -14.26
N LYS A 107 24.40 -0.55 -15.41
CA LYS A 107 23.21 0.31 -15.52
C LYS A 107 21.94 -0.54 -15.50
N TRP A 108 21.04 -0.25 -14.58
CA TRP A 108 19.76 -0.95 -14.42
C TRP A 108 18.61 0.02 -14.59
N SER A 109 17.50 -0.42 -15.18
CA SER A 109 16.28 0.36 -15.27
C SER A 109 15.06 -0.43 -14.81
N ARG A 110 14.18 0.27 -14.08
CA ARG A 110 12.87 -0.24 -13.65
C ARG A 110 11.90 0.93 -13.49
N ASN A 111 10.73 0.83 -14.11
CA ASN A 111 9.67 1.85 -14.03
C ASN A 111 10.16 3.27 -14.39
N GLY A 112 11.07 3.39 -15.36
CA GLY A 112 11.64 4.67 -15.80
C GLY A 112 12.68 5.27 -14.85
N ARG A 113 13.03 4.59 -13.75
CA ARG A 113 14.18 4.94 -12.91
C ARG A 113 15.38 4.14 -13.36
N THR A 114 16.52 4.80 -13.47
CA THR A 114 17.81 4.18 -13.83
C THR A 114 18.78 4.35 -12.68
N TRP A 115 19.54 3.30 -12.35
CA TRP A 115 20.60 3.34 -11.34
C TRP A 115 21.80 2.51 -11.78
N TYR A 116 22.94 2.75 -11.15
CA TYR A 116 24.16 1.96 -11.36
C TYR A 116 24.43 1.10 -10.13
N SER A 117 24.79 -0.17 -10.31
CA SER A 117 25.23 -1.03 -9.21
C SER A 117 26.20 -2.12 -9.69
N HIS A 118 27.03 -2.61 -8.77
CA HIS A 118 27.92 -3.75 -9.00
C HIS A 118 27.89 -4.71 -7.80
N ARG A 119 28.35 -5.94 -8.04
CA ARG A 119 28.59 -6.93 -7.00
C ARG A 119 30.02 -6.82 -6.50
N TRP A 120 30.21 -6.97 -5.20
CA TRP A 120 31.51 -6.96 -4.53
C TRP A 120 31.51 -8.00 -3.41
N GLU A 121 32.53 -8.86 -3.35
CA GLU A 121 32.72 -9.92 -2.33
C GLU A 121 31.45 -10.75 -2.02
N GLY A 122 30.71 -11.16 -3.06
CA GLY A 122 29.49 -11.96 -2.93
C GLY A 122 28.21 -11.16 -2.59
N GLY A 123 28.34 -9.88 -2.24
CA GLY A 123 27.24 -8.97 -1.93
C GLY A 123 27.00 -7.90 -2.99
N TRP A 124 25.95 -7.11 -2.80
CA TRP A 124 25.79 -5.83 -3.50
C TRP A 124 26.60 -4.75 -2.78
N CYS A 125 27.31 -3.91 -3.53
CA CYS A 125 27.97 -2.75 -2.95
C CYS A 125 26.94 -1.80 -2.35
N ASN A 126 27.11 -1.47 -1.07
CA ASN A 126 26.22 -0.60 -0.29
C ASN A 126 26.81 0.79 -0.02
N GLY A 127 27.90 1.16 -0.70
CA GLY A 127 28.52 2.48 -0.55
C GLY A 127 29.40 2.63 0.69
N LYS A 128 29.85 1.53 1.30
CA LYS A 128 30.83 1.53 2.39
C LYS A 128 32.17 1.00 1.90
N GLN A 129 33.27 1.59 2.39
CA GLN A 129 34.60 0.98 2.28
C GLN A 129 34.61 -0.17 3.28
N SER A 130 34.60 -1.41 2.80
CA SER A 130 34.78 -2.62 3.62
C SER A 130 36.24 -2.78 4.02
#